data_AF-A0A8J7LG46-F1
#
_entry.id   AF-A0A8J7LG46-F1
#
_cell.length_a   1.000
_cell.length_b   1.000
_cell.length_c   1.000
_cell.angle_alpha   90.00
_cell.angle_beta   90.00
_cell.angle_gamma   90.00
#
_symmetry.space_group_name_H-M   'P 1'
#
loop_
_entity.id
_entity.type
_entity.pdbx_description
1 polymer ?
#
loop_
_entity_poly.entity_id
_entity_poly.type
_entity_poly.pdbx_seq_one_letter_code
_entity_poly.pdbx_strand_id
1 'polypeptide(L)'
;ANYYRTVVSSQIFSCLDRWMFVREKRYAKRMHPKFNQQQRYHRYWGRLNLDRSDYWVFGDKRTGKHLLKFNWFKIRRHPMVKGAYSPDDPQLTAYWENRQNIKFKSLIPSYQKLAQKQGFICPVCGESLFNDEPIQKHHKIPFCDGGNESYANLELVHYYCHQQIHSHAQNHLSEIENELSPW
;
A
#
# COMPACT_ATOMS: atom_id res chain seq x y z
N ALA A 1 -8.48 -10.59 -0.71
CA ALA A 1 -7.31 -11.27 -0.11
C ALA A 1 -6.63 -10.43 0.98
N ASN A 2 -6.33 -9.14 0.74
CA ASN A 2 -5.69 -8.28 1.75
C ASN A 2 -6.49 -8.15 3.07
N TYR A 3 -7.83 -8.06 2.99
CA TYR A 3 -8.69 -7.98 4.17
C TYR A 3 -8.55 -9.20 5.11
N TYR A 4 -8.60 -10.42 4.55
CA TYR A 4 -8.50 -11.66 5.32
C TYR A 4 -7.06 -12.09 5.62
N ARG A 5 -6.06 -11.27 5.33
CA ARG A 5 -4.64 -11.63 5.50
C ARG A 5 -4.19 -11.67 6.96
N THR A 6 -4.99 -11.09 7.86
CA THR A 6 -4.73 -10.98 9.30
C THR A 6 -5.19 -12.21 10.08
N VAL A 7 -6.09 -13.01 9.52
CA VAL A 7 -6.63 -14.23 10.13
C VAL A 7 -5.94 -15.50 9.60
N VAL A 8 -6.16 -16.65 10.26
CA VAL A 8 -5.58 -17.94 9.84
C VAL A 8 -6.35 -18.53 8.65
N SER A 9 -6.21 -17.90 7.48
CA SER A 9 -6.98 -18.24 6.27
C SER A 9 -6.17 -18.91 5.16
N SER A 10 -4.97 -19.43 5.45
CA SER A 10 -4.06 -19.98 4.42
C SER A 10 -4.70 -21.19 3.75
N GLN A 11 -5.29 -22.08 4.55
CA GLN A 11 -6.01 -23.24 4.06
C GLN A 11 -7.19 -22.82 3.16
N ILE A 12 -7.94 -21.79 3.57
CA ILE A 12 -9.06 -21.25 2.79
C ILE A 12 -8.56 -20.65 1.46
N PHE A 13 -7.44 -19.92 1.46
CA PHE A 13 -6.85 -19.39 0.23
C PHE A 13 -6.44 -20.52 -0.73
N SER A 14 -5.82 -21.59 -0.22
CA SER A 14 -5.51 -22.78 -1.02
C SER A 14 -6.76 -23.47 -1.55
N CYS A 15 -7.83 -23.57 -0.77
CA CYS A 15 -9.12 -24.11 -1.21
C CYS A 15 -9.75 -23.23 -2.31
N LEU A 16 -9.71 -21.92 -2.17
CA LEU A 16 -10.19 -20.96 -3.17
C LEU A 16 -9.38 -21.04 -4.47
N ASP A 17 -8.05 -21.14 -4.39
CA ASP A 17 -7.20 -21.32 -5.57
C ASP A 17 -7.54 -22.63 -6.31
N ARG A 18 -7.73 -23.75 -5.59
CA ARG A 18 -8.16 -25.01 -6.20
C ARG A 18 -9.52 -24.88 -6.87
N TRP A 19 -10.46 -24.18 -6.24
CA TRP A 19 -11.78 -23.95 -6.79
C TRP A 19 -11.75 -23.05 -8.03
N MET A 20 -10.91 -22.01 -8.04
CA MET A 20 -10.68 -21.17 -9.21
C MET A 20 -10.07 -21.96 -10.36
N PHE A 21 -9.07 -22.81 -10.08
CA PHE A 21 -8.44 -23.65 -11.10
C PHE A 21 -9.44 -24.53 -11.86
N VAL A 22 -10.42 -25.10 -11.17
CA VAL A 22 -11.49 -25.89 -11.82
C VAL A 22 -12.27 -25.05 -12.83
N ARG A 23 -12.57 -23.79 -12.49
CA ARG A 23 -13.30 -22.85 -13.36
C ARG A 23 -12.47 -22.38 -14.54
N GLU A 24 -11.19 -22.06 -14.30
CA GLU A 24 -10.23 -21.74 -15.34
C GLU A 24 -10.12 -22.87 -16.38
N LYS A 25 -10.02 -24.12 -15.91
CA LYS A 25 -9.98 -25.31 -16.79
C LYS A 25 -11.25 -25.47 -17.60
N ARG A 26 -12.43 -25.24 -17.00
CA ARG A 26 -13.71 -25.26 -17.71
C ARG A 26 -13.79 -24.15 -18.75
N TYR A 27 -13.38 -22.93 -18.41
CA TYR A 27 -13.30 -21.81 -19.33
C TYR A 27 -12.40 -22.12 -20.53
N ALA A 28 -11.16 -22.58 -20.28
CA ALA A 28 -10.21 -22.92 -21.34
C ALA A 28 -10.75 -24.03 -22.26
N LYS A 29 -11.43 -25.05 -21.69
CA LYS A 29 -12.08 -26.12 -22.47
C LYS A 29 -13.21 -25.58 -23.34
N ARG A 30 -14.02 -24.66 -22.82
CA ARG A 30 -15.13 -24.05 -23.56
C ARG A 30 -14.65 -23.12 -24.68
N MET A 31 -13.61 -22.32 -24.43
CA MET A 31 -13.05 -21.41 -25.44
C MET A 31 -12.30 -22.15 -26.55
N HIS A 32 -11.67 -23.29 -26.21
CA HIS A 32 -10.91 -24.10 -27.16
C HIS A 32 -11.28 -25.58 -27.03
N PRO A 33 -12.44 -25.98 -27.58
CA PRO A 33 -12.94 -27.36 -27.50
C PRO A 33 -12.07 -28.32 -28.34
N LYS A 34 -11.54 -27.85 -29.47
CA LYS A 34 -10.67 -28.63 -30.37
C LYS A 34 -9.25 -28.83 -29.83
N PHE A 35 -8.84 -28.05 -28.82
CA PHE A 35 -7.49 -28.15 -28.29
C PHE A 35 -7.41 -29.34 -27.32
N ASN A 36 -6.27 -30.03 -27.30
CA ASN A 36 -6.00 -30.99 -26.26
C ASN A 36 -5.68 -30.28 -24.92
N GLN A 37 -5.52 -31.03 -23.84
CA GLN A 37 -5.29 -30.43 -22.51
C GLN A 37 -3.96 -29.66 -22.44
N GLN A 38 -2.89 -30.21 -23.02
CA GLN A 38 -1.57 -29.59 -23.03
C GLN A 38 -1.57 -28.26 -23.80
N GLN A 39 -2.24 -28.21 -24.96
CA GLN A 39 -2.39 -26.99 -25.76
C GLN A 39 -3.14 -25.89 -24.99
N ARG A 40 -4.17 -26.26 -24.21
CA ARG A 40 -4.86 -25.29 -23.34
C ARG A 40 -3.95 -24.78 -22.22
N TYR A 41 -3.19 -25.66 -21.57
CA TYR A 41 -2.23 -25.27 -20.55
C TYR A 41 -1.15 -24.35 -21.11
N HIS A 42 -0.57 -24.71 -22.25
CA HIS A 42 0.41 -23.89 -22.93
C HIS A 42 -0.16 -22.54 -23.38
N ARG A 43 -1.45 -22.44 -23.70
CA ARG A 43 -2.07 -21.16 -24.09
C ARG A 43 -2.29 -20.23 -22.90
N TYR A 44 -2.87 -20.72 -21.81
CA TYR A 44 -3.36 -19.86 -20.73
C TYR A 44 -2.52 -19.86 -19.45
N TRP A 45 -1.80 -20.95 -19.16
CA TRP A 45 -0.96 -21.04 -17.97
C TRP A 45 0.50 -20.77 -18.32
N GLY A 46 1.16 -19.98 -17.48
CA GLY A 46 2.57 -19.67 -17.63
C GLY A 46 3.03 -18.68 -16.57
N ARG A 47 4.26 -18.20 -16.76
CA ARG A 47 4.79 -17.08 -15.98
C ARG A 47 4.25 -15.78 -16.55
N LEU A 48 3.23 -15.24 -15.90
CA LEU A 48 2.57 -13.98 -16.31
C LEU A 48 2.79 -12.83 -15.32
N ASN A 49 3.33 -13.12 -14.13
CA ASN A 49 3.70 -12.13 -13.15
C ASN A 49 5.23 -12.03 -13.11
N LEU A 50 5.79 -10.86 -13.41
CA LEU A 50 7.24 -10.66 -13.46
C LEU A 50 7.87 -10.62 -12.07
N ASP A 51 7.14 -10.06 -11.09
CA ASP A 51 7.57 -9.92 -9.69
C ASP A 51 7.60 -11.25 -8.93
N ARG A 52 7.09 -12.32 -9.54
CA ARG A 52 6.98 -13.65 -8.92
C ARG A 52 7.51 -14.75 -9.83
N SER A 53 8.22 -15.69 -9.22
CA SER A 53 8.65 -16.93 -9.89
C SER A 53 7.54 -17.99 -9.83
N ASP A 54 6.35 -17.66 -10.34
CA ASP A 54 5.22 -18.59 -10.46
C ASP A 54 4.94 -18.86 -11.95
N TYR A 55 5.18 -20.10 -12.37
CA TYR A 55 5.04 -20.54 -13.76
C TYR A 55 3.66 -21.10 -14.08
N TRP A 56 2.73 -21.08 -13.12
CA TRP A 56 1.42 -21.69 -13.24
C TRP A 56 0.30 -20.68 -13.02
N VAL A 57 0.37 -19.53 -13.69
CA VAL A 57 -0.61 -18.44 -13.56
C VAL A 57 -1.53 -18.43 -14.76
N PHE A 58 -2.84 -18.42 -14.51
CA PHE A 58 -3.84 -18.32 -15.55
C PHE A 58 -3.97 -16.87 -16.06
N GLY A 59 -3.95 -16.70 -17.36
CA GLY A 59 -4.17 -15.40 -18.00
C GLY A 59 -3.92 -15.42 -19.50
N ASP A 60 -3.82 -14.22 -20.06
CA ASP A 60 -3.55 -14.02 -21.47
C ASP A 60 -2.08 -13.61 -21.67
N LYS A 61 -1.32 -14.51 -22.31
CA LYS A 61 0.11 -14.31 -22.62
C LYS A 61 0.36 -13.14 -23.57
N ARG A 62 -0.61 -12.78 -24.41
CA ARG A 62 -0.45 -11.69 -25.38
C ARG A 62 -0.59 -10.32 -24.71
N THR A 63 -1.53 -10.18 -23.79
CA THR A 63 -1.77 -8.91 -23.09
C THR A 63 -1.05 -8.80 -21.75
N GLY A 64 -0.52 -9.90 -21.22
CA GLY A 64 0.10 -9.98 -19.89
C GLY A 64 -0.91 -9.92 -18.73
N LYS A 65 -2.20 -9.76 -19.04
CA LYS A 65 -3.26 -9.76 -18.03
C LYS A 65 -3.40 -11.16 -17.44
N HIS A 66 -3.37 -11.24 -16.12
CA HIS A 66 -3.41 -12.50 -15.41
C HIS A 66 -4.26 -12.41 -14.16
N LEU A 67 -4.70 -13.57 -13.69
CA LEU A 67 -5.46 -13.69 -12.47
C LEU A 67 -4.52 -13.80 -11.28
N LEU A 68 -4.78 -13.01 -10.24
CA LEU A 68 -4.06 -13.09 -8.99
C LEU A 68 -4.48 -14.35 -8.22
N LYS A 69 -3.52 -15.11 -7.70
CA LYS A 69 -3.80 -16.23 -6.79
C LYS A 69 -4.01 -15.75 -5.37
N PHE A 70 -4.89 -16.41 -4.63
CA PHE A 70 -5.15 -16.10 -3.23
C PHE A 70 -3.93 -16.45 -2.36
N ASN A 71 -3.23 -17.56 -2.65
CA ASN A 71 -2.04 -17.97 -1.91
C ASN A 71 -0.85 -17.01 -2.03
N TRP A 72 -0.86 -16.08 -2.99
CA TRP A 72 0.17 -15.05 -3.12
C TRP A 72 0.18 -14.05 -1.96
N PHE A 73 -0.95 -13.94 -1.26
CA PHE A 73 -1.14 -13.07 -0.12
C PHE A 73 -0.79 -13.79 1.20
N LYS A 74 0.51 -13.83 1.53
CA LYS A 74 1.02 -14.42 2.80
C LYS A 74 0.28 -13.89 4.03
N ILE A 75 -0.21 -14.74 4.93
CA ILE A 75 -0.78 -14.31 6.21
C ILE A 75 0.22 -13.44 6.97
N ARG A 76 -0.23 -12.29 7.48
CA ARG A 76 0.54 -11.43 8.39
C ARG A 76 -0.24 -11.30 9.69
N ARG A 77 0.29 -11.86 10.78
CA ARG A 77 -0.30 -11.72 12.11
C ARG A 77 0.17 -10.43 12.77
N HIS A 78 -0.72 -9.77 13.49
CA HIS A 78 -0.33 -8.67 14.36
C HIS A 78 0.34 -9.26 15.61
N PRO A 79 1.62 -8.94 15.87
CA PRO A 79 2.26 -9.38 17.10
C PRO A 79 1.58 -8.68 18.29
N MET A 80 1.19 -9.45 19.32
CA MET A 80 0.64 -8.90 20.56
C MET A 80 1.69 -8.11 21.33
N VAL A 81 1.30 -6.98 21.91
CA VAL A 81 2.15 -6.22 22.84
C VAL A 81 2.53 -7.12 24.01
N LYS A 82 3.77 -7.01 24.49
CA LYS A 82 4.28 -7.89 25.55
C LYS A 82 3.79 -7.35 26.89
N GLY A 83 2.95 -8.10 27.60
CA GLY A 83 2.54 -7.78 28.97
C GLY A 83 2.08 -6.33 29.15
N ALA A 84 2.62 -5.65 30.16
CA ALA A 84 2.31 -4.26 30.51
C ALA A 84 3.20 -3.22 29.81
N TYR A 85 3.78 -3.56 28.66
CA TYR A 85 4.66 -2.62 27.94
C TYR A 85 3.83 -1.43 27.49
N SER A 86 4.19 -0.24 27.98
CA SER A 86 3.55 1.03 27.62
C SER A 86 4.42 1.79 26.61
N PRO A 87 3.84 2.49 25.62
CA PRO A 87 4.56 3.40 24.73
C PRO A 87 5.37 4.48 25.46
N ASP A 88 4.91 4.89 26.65
CA ASP A 88 5.50 5.99 27.42
C ASP A 88 6.69 5.57 28.30
N ASP A 89 7.04 4.28 28.32
CA ASP A 89 8.17 3.77 29.09
C ASP A 89 9.51 4.05 28.36
N PRO A 90 10.40 4.89 28.91
CA PRO A 90 11.68 5.22 28.27
C PRO A 90 12.61 4.02 28.08
N GLN A 91 12.44 2.95 28.86
CA GLN A 91 13.25 1.73 28.72
C GLN A 91 12.80 0.88 27.52
N LEU A 92 11.60 1.14 26.98
CA LEU A 92 10.98 0.37 25.90
C LEU A 92 11.01 1.09 24.54
N THR A 93 11.70 2.23 24.43
CA THR A 93 11.80 3.01 23.18
C THR A 93 12.18 2.14 21.97
N ALA A 94 13.25 1.35 22.09
CA ALA A 94 13.71 0.48 21.00
C ALA A 94 12.68 -0.62 20.62
N TYR A 95 11.86 -1.07 21.58
CA TYR A 95 10.79 -2.04 21.31
C TYR A 95 9.65 -1.42 20.49
N TRP A 96 9.26 -0.19 20.83
CA TRP A 96 8.20 0.55 20.16
C TRP A 96 8.63 1.05 18.78
N GLU A 97 9.86 1.54 18.64
CA GLU A 97 10.47 1.87 17.34
C GLU A 97 10.46 0.67 16.40
N ASN A 98 10.86 -0.52 16.87
CA ASN A 98 10.82 -1.73 16.06
C ASN A 98 9.39 -2.11 15.64
N ARG A 99 8.39 -1.90 16.52
CA ARG A 99 6.98 -2.11 16.18
C ARG A 99 6.48 -1.13 15.12
N GLN A 100 6.87 0.14 15.21
CA GLN A 100 6.55 1.16 14.20
C GLN A 100 7.19 0.82 12.85
N ASN A 101 8.44 0.34 12.85
CA ASN A 101 9.14 -0.12 11.64
C ASN A 101 8.45 -1.31 10.94
N ILE A 102 7.68 -2.13 11.66
CA ILE A 102 6.86 -3.19 11.04
C ILE A 102 5.63 -2.60 10.34
N LYS A 103 4.96 -1.61 10.96
CA LYS A 103 3.83 -0.87 10.33
C LYS A 103 4.29 -0.21 9.02
N PHE A 104 5.51 0.32 8.99
CA PHE A 104 6.14 0.86 7.77
C PHE A 104 6.24 -0.15 6.62
N LYS A 105 6.64 -1.41 6.89
CA LYS A 105 6.78 -2.46 5.86
C LYS A 105 5.45 -2.88 5.21
N SER A 106 4.31 -2.41 5.70
CA SER A 106 3.00 -2.58 5.06
C SER A 106 2.63 -1.47 4.08
N LEU A 107 3.30 -0.32 4.09
CA LEU A 107 3.00 0.80 3.20
C LEU A 107 3.37 0.50 1.74
N ILE A 108 2.78 1.26 0.81
CA ILE A 108 3.11 1.24 -0.62
C ILE A 108 4.55 1.75 -0.81
N PRO A 109 5.36 1.22 -1.76
CA PRO A 109 6.78 1.59 -1.92
C PRO A 109 7.07 3.10 -2.00
N SER A 110 6.18 3.89 -2.60
CA SER A 110 6.31 5.37 -2.66
C SER A 110 6.24 6.01 -1.26
N TYR A 111 5.29 5.58 -0.43
CA TYR A 111 5.17 6.04 0.96
C TYR A 111 6.36 5.57 1.79
N GLN A 112 6.89 4.38 1.51
CA GLN A 112 8.06 3.87 2.21
C GLN A 112 9.30 4.75 1.98
N LYS A 113 9.53 5.16 0.73
CA LYS A 113 10.64 6.07 0.40
C LYS A 113 10.49 7.43 1.07
N LEU A 114 9.29 8.00 1.05
CA LEU A 114 9.02 9.29 1.68
C LEU A 114 9.19 9.25 3.20
N ALA A 115 8.60 8.26 3.87
CA ALA A 115 8.72 8.10 5.32
C ALA A 115 10.18 7.90 5.76
N GLN A 116 10.98 7.12 5.03
CA GLN A 116 12.42 6.99 5.32
C GLN A 116 13.16 8.31 5.17
N LYS A 117 12.85 9.08 4.11
CA LYS A 117 13.51 10.36 3.84
C LYS A 117 13.28 11.39 4.97
N GLN A 118 12.10 11.39 5.58
CA GLN A 118 11.75 12.29 6.69
C GLN A 118 11.99 11.68 8.08
N GLY A 119 12.71 10.55 8.18
CA GLY A 119 13.03 9.92 9.46
C GLY A 119 11.82 9.41 10.23
N PHE A 120 10.72 9.08 9.54
CA PHE A 120 9.45 8.64 10.13
C PHE A 120 8.73 9.67 11.01
N ILE A 121 9.12 10.94 10.93
CA ILE A 121 8.54 12.03 11.70
C ILE A 121 7.63 12.89 10.80
N CYS A 122 6.52 13.37 11.34
CA CYS A 122 5.67 14.34 10.68
C CYS A 122 6.32 15.74 10.77
N PRO A 123 6.51 16.46 9.65
CA PRO A 123 7.15 17.77 9.65
C PRO A 123 6.33 18.88 10.31
N VAL A 124 5.02 18.67 10.52
CA VAL A 124 4.12 19.68 11.10
C VAL A 124 4.09 19.60 12.62
N CYS A 125 3.80 18.42 13.18
CA CYS A 125 3.68 18.24 14.63
C CYS A 125 4.95 17.71 15.31
N GLY A 126 5.94 17.23 14.55
CA GLY A 126 7.16 16.64 15.11
C GLY A 126 6.99 15.24 15.72
N GLU A 127 5.78 14.69 15.68
CA GLU A 127 5.51 13.32 16.18
C GLU A 127 5.79 12.25 15.12
N SER A 128 5.84 10.99 15.55
CA SER A 128 5.93 9.83 14.65
C SER A 128 4.74 9.77 13.70
N LEU A 129 4.99 9.49 12.42
CA LEU A 129 3.98 9.29 11.37
C LEU A 129 2.96 8.17 11.65
N PHE A 130 3.21 7.36 12.68
CA PHE A 130 2.45 6.17 13.01
C PHE A 130 1.74 6.29 14.36
N ASN A 131 1.21 7.47 14.67
CA ASN A 131 0.36 7.76 15.84
C ASN A 131 -1.10 7.27 15.69
N ASP A 132 -1.32 6.26 14.83
CA ASP A 132 -2.62 5.69 14.44
C ASP A 132 -3.55 6.60 13.61
N GLU A 133 -3.11 7.82 13.28
CA GLU A 133 -3.81 8.66 12.31
C GLU A 133 -3.55 8.25 10.85
N PRO A 134 -4.50 8.49 9.92
CA PRO A 134 -4.25 8.32 8.51
C PRO A 134 -3.18 9.30 8.01
N ILE A 135 -2.23 8.81 7.21
CA ILE A 135 -1.18 9.63 6.60
C ILE A 135 -1.55 10.04 5.17
N GLN A 136 -1.33 11.31 4.84
CA GLN A 136 -1.56 11.88 3.51
C GLN A 136 -0.25 12.41 2.91
N LYS A 137 -0.20 12.44 1.58
CA LYS A 137 0.89 13.08 0.83
C LYS A 137 0.61 14.57 0.70
N HIS A 138 1.61 15.37 0.99
CA HIS A 138 1.58 16.83 0.85
C HIS A 138 2.67 17.29 -0.13
N HIS A 139 2.38 18.35 -0.89
CA HIS A 139 3.34 19.03 -1.75
C HIS A 139 3.86 20.28 -1.04
N LYS A 140 5.17 20.35 -0.81
CA LYS A 140 5.81 21.53 -0.17
C LYS A 140 5.62 22.79 -0.99
N ILE A 141 5.80 22.67 -2.31
CA ILE A 141 5.48 23.69 -3.29
C ILE A 141 4.21 23.21 -4.01
N PRO A 142 3.09 23.93 -3.90
CA PRO A 142 1.86 23.61 -4.60
C PRO A 142 2.07 23.52 -6.11
N PHE A 143 1.23 22.74 -6.79
CA PHE A 143 1.32 22.57 -8.25
C PHE A 143 1.10 23.89 -9.01
N CYS A 144 0.21 24.75 -8.50
CA CYS A 144 -0.05 26.07 -9.08
C CYS A 144 1.18 26.99 -9.04
N ASP A 145 2.09 26.79 -8.09
CA ASP A 145 3.30 27.60 -7.91
C ASP A 145 4.54 26.96 -8.57
N GLY A 146 4.33 26.04 -9.52
CA GLY A 146 5.39 25.34 -10.23
C GLY A 146 5.94 24.11 -9.51
N GLY A 147 5.25 23.64 -8.47
CA GLY A 147 5.58 22.40 -7.77
C GLY A 147 5.46 21.16 -8.66
N ASN A 148 6.39 20.21 -8.50
CA ASN A 148 6.39 18.95 -9.24
C ASN A 148 6.11 17.73 -8.33
N GLU A 149 5.79 16.58 -8.91
CA GLU A 149 5.56 15.31 -8.17
C GLU A 149 6.86 14.59 -7.75
N SER A 150 7.98 15.31 -7.67
CA SER A 150 9.25 14.71 -7.25
C SER A 150 9.22 14.36 -5.76
N TYR A 151 9.94 13.30 -5.37
CA TYR A 151 10.22 12.98 -3.96
C TYR A 151 10.92 14.14 -3.21
N ALA A 152 11.53 15.09 -3.93
CA ALA A 152 12.05 16.32 -3.36
C ALA A 152 10.95 17.24 -2.79
N ASN A 153 9.83 17.32 -3.50
CA ASN A 153 8.71 18.22 -3.22
C ASN A 153 7.56 17.54 -2.45
N LEU A 154 7.60 16.23 -2.30
CA LEU A 154 6.60 15.46 -1.57
C LEU A 154 7.03 15.16 -0.14
N GLU A 155 6.07 15.19 0.77
CA GLU A 155 6.23 14.74 2.16
C GLU A 155 4.97 14.02 2.66
N LEU A 156 5.13 13.24 3.73
CA LEU A 156 4.00 12.61 4.41
C LEU A 156 3.66 13.39 5.68
N VAL A 157 2.38 13.65 5.86
CA VAL A 157 1.84 14.33 7.04
C VAL A 157 0.63 13.56 7.56
N HIS A 158 0.31 13.73 8.84
CA HIS A 158 -0.96 13.23 9.37
C HIS A 158 -2.15 13.92 8.71
N TYR A 159 -3.31 13.27 8.75
CA TYR A 159 -4.55 13.79 8.19
C TYR A 159 -4.88 15.21 8.72
N TYR A 160 -4.83 15.42 10.03
CA TYR A 160 -5.15 16.73 10.61
C TYR A 160 -4.04 17.75 10.37
N CYS A 161 -2.77 17.34 10.38
CA CYS A 161 -1.66 18.20 9.97
C CYS A 161 -1.81 18.67 8.52
N HIS A 162 -2.29 17.80 7.62
CA HIS A 162 -2.57 18.16 6.24
C HIS A 162 -3.67 19.21 6.15
N GLN A 163 -4.75 19.04 6.92
CA GLN A 163 -5.83 20.03 6.98
C GLN A 163 -5.34 21.38 7.50
N GLN A 164 -4.51 21.39 8.55
CA GLN A 164 -3.92 22.62 9.11
C GLN A 164 -3.12 23.39 8.05
N ILE A 165 -2.32 22.71 7.23
CA ILE A 165 -1.57 23.37 6.16
C ILE A 165 -2.51 24.06 5.18
N HIS A 166 -3.57 23.38 4.74
CA HIS A 166 -4.52 23.95 3.78
C HIS A 166 -5.44 25.02 4.38
N SER A 167 -5.77 24.94 5.67
CA SER A 167 -6.53 25.99 6.36
C SER A 167 -5.69 27.24 6.57
N HIS A 168 -4.42 27.11 6.95
CA HIS A 168 -3.52 28.26 7.10
C HIS A 168 -3.18 28.90 5.74
N ALA A 169 -3.04 28.11 4.67
CA ALA A 169 -2.84 28.63 3.32
C ALA A 169 -4.03 29.47 2.83
N GLN A 170 -5.27 29.06 3.15
CA GLN A 170 -6.47 29.84 2.82
C GLN A 170 -6.53 31.17 3.60
N ASN A 171 -6.17 31.15 4.89
CA ASN A 171 -6.16 32.37 5.71
C ASN A 171 -5.09 33.36 5.24
N HIS A 172 -3.87 32.90 4.93
CA HIS A 172 -2.79 33.76 4.44
C HIS A 172 -3.07 34.36 3.06
N LEU A 173 -3.74 33.62 2.15
CA LEU A 173 -4.21 34.16 0.88
C LEU A 173 -5.27 35.25 1.08
N SER A 174 -6.21 35.03 2.01
CA SER A 174 -7.23 36.03 2.34
C SER A 174 -6.67 37.27 3.06
N GLU A 175 -5.63 37.12 3.87
CA GLU A 175 -4.94 38.24 4.53
C GLU A 175 -4.15 39.07 3.52
N ILE A 176 -3.44 38.43 2.57
CA ILE A 176 -2.75 39.14 1.48
C ILE A 176 -3.74 39.85 0.54
N GLU A 177 -4.88 39.25 0.20
CA GLU A 177 -5.91 39.92 -0.60
C GLU A 177 -6.50 41.14 0.12
N ASN A 178 -6.70 41.06 1.44
CA ASN A 178 -7.15 42.18 2.25
C ASN A 178 -6.09 43.28 2.42
N GLU A 179 -4.79 42.95 2.42
CA GLU A 179 -3.71 43.94 2.45
C GLU A 179 -3.43 44.58 1.08
N LEU A 180 -3.64 43.87 -0.02
CA LEU A 180 -3.43 44.37 -1.39
C LEU A 180 -4.65 45.10 -1.99
N SER A 181 -5.80 45.08 -1.33
CA SER A 181 -6.95 45.93 -1.68
C SER A 181 -7.67 46.46 -0.43
N PRO A 182 -7.17 47.55 0.20
CA PRO A 182 -7.79 48.13 1.39
C PRO A 182 -9.10 48.91 1.15
N TRP A 183 -9.71 48.79 -0.05
CA TRP A 183 -10.90 49.56 -0.45
C TRP A 183 -11.94 48.68 -1.14
#